data_AF-A0A8H6F2G0-F1
#
_entry.id   AF-A0A8H6F2G0-F1
#
_cell.length_a   1.000
_cell.length_b   1.000
_cell.length_c   1.000
_cell.angle_alpha   90.00
_cell.angle_beta   90.00
_cell.angle_gamma   90.00
#
_symmetry.space_group_name_H-M   'P 1'
#
loop_
_entity.id
_entity.type
_entity.pdbx_description
1 polymer ?
#
loop_
_entity_poly.entity_id
_entity_poly.type
_entity_poly.pdbx_seq_one_letter_code
_entity_poly.pdbx_strand_id
1 'polypeptide(L)'
;MPSLVPVSSSSRTTLSLSGATGNNSYNNQYGVYGNGYVQSLGHNHRGIEDMKRIEMSLKSGIDSEIAWALSSLTHMSIQPLIDLEQSPFLGNELIKYFVKPYQLIQEKKFDLLTQDILTFSLDSVLTLRNLSQDLPNQQWLSQIPSFKKNLIESIKFLTNWFYQPGGNQIPQFEKYNNQFAESLNYIVDLLEPLTCYYIDNSKNDTLFNILLNTLMITTDRNLFINILKCISHLLIIWDKGAKAKAEEDGNGDDEDEDLAQEEEGEEEVKLTNNCIDSISDSQSETIINTLLIADSEMNNAVLDFLKMYLFSEALHEKYSSSIKDSQRHRLRKLLQLNTSKATFNTLMKQLPCC
;
A
#
# COMPACT_ATOMS: atom_id res chain seq x y z
N MET A 1 -33.67 -11.86 -21.45
CA MET A 1 -33.13 -11.58 -20.10
C MET A 1 -32.82 -12.90 -19.42
N PRO A 2 -31.54 -13.24 -19.17
CA PRO A 2 -31.19 -14.43 -18.40
C PRO A 2 -31.20 -14.09 -16.90
N SER A 3 -31.88 -14.93 -16.13
CA SER A 3 -32.02 -14.84 -14.67
C SER A 3 -30.74 -15.34 -13.98
N LEU A 4 -30.19 -14.53 -13.09
CA LEU A 4 -29.11 -14.89 -12.17
C LEU A 4 -29.69 -15.71 -11.03
N VAL A 5 -29.31 -16.99 -10.95
CA VAL A 5 -29.55 -17.83 -9.76
C VAL A 5 -28.22 -17.96 -9.01
N PRO A 6 -28.17 -17.77 -7.67
CA PRO A 6 -26.93 -17.90 -6.94
C PRO A 6 -26.48 -19.37 -6.90
N VAL A 7 -25.22 -19.63 -7.22
CA VAL A 7 -24.58 -20.90 -6.92
C VAL A 7 -24.29 -20.91 -5.42
N SER A 8 -25.23 -21.41 -4.62
CA SER A 8 -24.96 -21.76 -3.23
C SER A 8 -24.08 -23.01 -3.21
N SER A 9 -22.82 -22.86 -2.80
CA SER A 9 -21.94 -23.97 -2.44
C SER A 9 -22.44 -24.57 -1.12
N SER A 10 -23.49 -25.38 -1.20
CA SER A 10 -23.93 -26.18 -0.07
C SER A 10 -22.87 -27.26 0.18
N SER A 11 -22.03 -27.05 1.19
CA SER A 11 -21.26 -28.09 1.86
C SER A 11 -22.19 -29.28 2.09
N ARG A 12 -21.88 -30.43 1.48
CA ARG A 12 -22.71 -31.63 1.58
C ARG A 12 -22.55 -32.23 2.98
N THR A 13 -23.23 -31.63 3.96
CA THR A 13 -23.34 -32.18 5.31
C THR A 13 -24.37 -33.30 5.25
N THR A 14 -23.91 -34.55 5.25
CA THR A 14 -24.81 -35.71 5.36
C THR A 14 -25.31 -35.78 6.80
N LEU A 15 -26.51 -35.27 7.05
CA LEU A 15 -27.23 -35.52 8.30
C LEU A 15 -27.66 -36.99 8.31
N SER A 16 -27.22 -37.78 9.30
CA SER A 16 -27.80 -39.10 9.55
C SER A 16 -29.15 -38.92 10.25
N LEU A 17 -30.25 -39.03 9.50
CA LEU A 17 -31.58 -39.08 10.09
C LEU A 17 -31.94 -40.54 10.37
N SER A 18 -31.84 -40.93 11.64
CA SER A 18 -32.39 -42.17 12.16
C SER A 18 -33.92 -42.14 11.99
N GLY A 19 -34.45 -42.95 11.06
CA GLY A 19 -35.88 -43.14 10.85
C GLY A 19 -36.16 -43.97 9.61
N ALA A 20 -36.31 -45.28 9.78
CA ALA A 20 -36.51 -46.26 8.72
C ALA A 20 -37.77 -46.01 7.87
N THR A 21 -37.69 -46.26 6.55
CA THR A 21 -38.52 -47.23 5.80
C THR A 21 -38.23 -47.23 4.29
N GLY A 22 -37.76 -48.39 3.80
CA GLY A 22 -37.96 -48.97 2.45
C GLY A 22 -37.80 -48.13 1.18
N ASN A 23 -36.75 -48.41 0.39
CA ASN A 23 -36.96 -49.06 -0.92
C ASN A 23 -35.66 -49.54 -1.57
N ASN A 24 -35.75 -50.69 -2.22
CA ASN A 24 -34.68 -51.39 -2.94
C ASN A 24 -34.02 -50.53 -4.03
N SER A 25 -32.69 -50.49 -4.02
CA SER A 25 -31.89 -50.38 -5.24
C SER A 25 -30.66 -51.26 -5.11
N TYR A 26 -30.89 -52.57 -5.27
CA TYR A 26 -29.89 -53.42 -5.85
C TYR A 26 -29.70 -52.99 -7.30
N ASN A 27 -28.49 -52.56 -7.63
CA ASN A 27 -27.71 -52.98 -8.80
C ASN A 27 -26.97 -51.80 -9.45
N ASN A 28 -25.75 -51.52 -8.96
CA ASN A 28 -24.68 -51.03 -9.83
C ASN A 28 -23.34 -51.46 -9.26
N GLN A 29 -23.00 -52.69 -9.60
CA GLN A 29 -21.79 -53.40 -9.24
C GLN A 29 -20.73 -53.18 -10.32
N TYR A 30 -20.18 -51.96 -10.44
CA TYR A 30 -18.88 -51.69 -11.09
C TYR A 30 -18.27 -50.40 -10.52
N GLY A 31 -17.85 -50.48 -9.27
CA GLY A 31 -16.96 -49.50 -8.64
C GLY A 31 -16.04 -50.28 -7.72
N VAL A 32 -14.76 -50.27 -8.03
CA VAL A 32 -13.69 -51.00 -7.31
C VAL A 32 -13.47 -50.37 -5.94
N TYR A 33 -14.42 -50.53 -5.01
CA TYR A 33 -14.25 -50.34 -3.57
C TYR A 33 -15.25 -51.28 -2.87
N GLY A 34 -14.70 -52.25 -2.14
CA GLY A 34 -15.37 -53.48 -1.74
C GLY A 34 -16.61 -53.36 -0.85
N ASN A 35 -17.47 -54.36 -0.97
CA ASN A 35 -18.49 -54.86 -0.03
C ASN A 35 -19.14 -53.88 0.95
N GLY A 36 -20.34 -53.41 0.59
CA GLY A 36 -21.52 -53.39 1.47
C GLY A 36 -21.54 -52.46 2.68
N TYR A 37 -20.41 -51.83 2.99
CA TYR A 37 -20.29 -50.73 3.95
C TYR A 37 -19.66 -49.58 3.18
N VAL A 38 -20.22 -48.37 3.32
CA VAL A 38 -19.49 -47.15 2.96
C VAL A 38 -18.34 -47.04 3.95
N GLN A 39 -17.26 -47.78 3.73
CA GLN A 39 -16.01 -47.53 4.42
C GLN A 39 -15.58 -46.14 3.99
N SER A 40 -15.45 -45.21 4.94
CA SER A 40 -14.75 -43.97 4.66
C SER A 40 -13.38 -44.36 4.15
N LEU A 41 -13.07 -44.03 2.90
CA LEU A 41 -11.74 -44.18 2.34
C LEU A 41 -10.75 -43.41 3.23
N GLY A 42 -10.03 -44.13 4.09
CA GLY A 42 -9.08 -43.56 5.05
C GLY A 42 -9.68 -42.56 6.05
N HIS A 43 -8.80 -41.74 6.65
CA HIS A 43 -9.15 -40.69 7.63
C HIS A 43 -9.76 -39.42 7.00
N ASN A 44 -10.51 -39.50 5.90
CA ASN A 44 -11.04 -38.29 5.24
C ASN A 44 -9.93 -37.28 4.83
N HIS A 45 -8.74 -37.78 4.45
CA HIS A 45 -7.63 -36.93 4.01
C HIS A 45 -8.03 -36.21 2.71
N ARG A 46 -8.32 -34.91 2.80
CA ARG A 46 -8.61 -34.04 1.64
C ARG A 46 -7.39 -33.74 0.77
N GLY A 47 -6.24 -34.32 1.09
CA GLY A 47 -4.94 -33.97 0.52
C GLY A 47 -4.21 -32.97 1.39
N ILE A 48 -3.28 -32.24 0.78
CA ILE A 48 -2.51 -31.18 1.43
C ILE A 48 -3.35 -29.91 1.56
N GLU A 49 -3.11 -29.13 2.60
CA GLU A 49 -3.75 -27.82 2.79
C GLU A 49 -3.41 -26.85 1.65
N ASP A 50 -4.36 -26.01 1.26
CA ASP A 50 -4.22 -25.08 0.13
C ASP A 50 -3.04 -24.13 0.29
N MET A 51 -2.84 -23.56 1.49
CA MET A 51 -1.69 -22.67 1.74
C MET A 51 -0.36 -23.42 1.56
N LYS A 52 -0.29 -24.66 2.04
CA LYS A 52 0.93 -25.47 1.88
C LYS A 52 1.15 -25.87 0.43
N ARG A 53 0.07 -26.12 -0.33
CA ARG A 53 0.14 -26.37 -1.77
C ARG A 53 0.71 -25.18 -2.52
N ILE A 54 0.18 -23.98 -2.25
CA ILE A 54 0.65 -22.72 -2.83
C ILE A 54 2.14 -22.52 -2.56
N GLU A 55 2.57 -22.70 -1.31
CA GLU A 55 3.98 -22.57 -0.93
C GLU A 55 4.88 -23.52 -1.74
N MET A 56 4.46 -24.78 -1.91
CA MET A 56 5.20 -25.78 -2.67
C MET A 56 5.18 -25.51 -4.18
N SER A 57 4.04 -25.03 -4.72
CA SER A 57 3.91 -24.63 -6.12
C SER A 57 4.88 -23.49 -6.45
N LEU A 58 5.00 -22.47 -5.58
CA LEU A 58 6.00 -21.39 -5.74
C LEU A 58 7.44 -21.90 -5.65
N LYS A 59 7.72 -22.86 -4.76
CA LYS A 59 9.06 -23.49 -4.64
C LYS A 59 9.43 -24.40 -5.81
N SER A 60 8.44 -24.96 -6.50
CA SER A 60 8.65 -25.98 -7.53
C SER A 60 9.39 -25.45 -8.76
N GLY A 61 9.28 -24.15 -9.04
CA GLY A 61 9.83 -23.54 -10.26
C GLY A 61 9.08 -23.93 -11.54
N ILE A 62 7.92 -24.58 -11.44
CA ILE A 62 7.10 -24.98 -12.59
C ILE A 62 6.16 -23.83 -12.94
N ASP A 63 6.26 -23.29 -14.15
CA ASP A 63 5.52 -22.09 -14.57
C ASP A 63 4.00 -22.20 -14.40
N SER A 64 3.42 -23.35 -14.73
CA SER A 64 1.98 -23.59 -14.58
C SER A 64 1.53 -23.61 -13.11
N GLU A 65 2.38 -24.12 -12.22
CA GLU A 65 2.12 -24.16 -10.78
C GLU A 65 2.28 -22.78 -10.15
N ILE A 66 3.26 -22.01 -10.60
CA ILE A 66 3.45 -20.61 -10.18
C ILE A 66 2.24 -19.76 -10.60
N ALA A 67 1.79 -19.89 -11.84
CA ALA A 67 0.60 -19.18 -12.34
C ALA A 67 -0.64 -19.50 -11.51
N TRP A 68 -0.87 -20.79 -11.22
CA TRP A 68 -1.97 -21.22 -10.38
C TRP A 68 -1.84 -20.70 -8.94
N ALA A 69 -0.64 -20.73 -8.37
CA ALA A 69 -0.37 -20.29 -7.01
C ALA A 69 -0.61 -18.78 -6.84
N LEU A 70 -0.09 -17.95 -7.74
CA LEU A 70 -0.29 -16.49 -7.71
C LEU A 70 -1.77 -16.12 -7.88
N SER A 71 -2.46 -16.73 -8.84
CA SER A 71 -3.90 -16.50 -9.01
C SER A 71 -4.72 -16.92 -7.78
N SER A 72 -4.36 -18.05 -7.16
CA SER A 72 -5.01 -18.54 -5.94
C SER A 72 -4.76 -17.59 -4.76
N LEU A 73 -3.54 -17.07 -4.63
CA LEU A 73 -3.19 -16.07 -3.63
C LEU A 73 -3.98 -14.77 -3.80
N THR A 74 -4.11 -14.28 -5.04
CA THR A 74 -4.94 -13.10 -5.34
C THR A 74 -6.37 -13.31 -4.86
N HIS A 75 -6.97 -14.47 -5.14
CA HIS A 75 -8.33 -14.78 -4.66
C HIS A 75 -8.40 -14.89 -3.13
N MET A 76 -7.43 -15.53 -2.49
CA MET A 76 -7.38 -15.66 -1.02
C MET A 76 -7.15 -14.31 -0.32
N SER A 77 -6.48 -13.37 -0.97
CA SER A 77 -6.18 -12.04 -0.39
C SER A 77 -7.41 -11.15 -0.18
N ILE A 78 -8.56 -11.49 -0.78
CA ILE A 78 -9.82 -10.73 -0.62
C ILE A 78 -10.32 -10.79 0.83
N GLN A 79 -10.08 -11.91 1.52
CA GLN A 79 -10.36 -12.09 2.94
C GLN A 79 -9.06 -12.50 3.62
N PRO A 80 -8.20 -11.52 3.95
CA PRO A 80 -6.83 -11.79 4.28
C PRO A 80 -6.73 -12.55 5.61
N LEU A 81 -6.51 -13.85 5.50
CA LEU A 81 -6.09 -14.74 6.58
C LEU A 81 -4.57 -14.98 6.55
N ILE A 82 -3.89 -14.35 5.59
CA ILE A 82 -2.47 -14.54 5.34
C ILE A 82 -1.69 -13.51 6.15
N ASP A 83 -0.86 -14.02 7.05
CA ASP A 83 0.08 -13.24 7.84
C ASP A 83 1.50 -13.42 7.25
N LEU A 84 2.06 -12.34 6.71
CA LEU A 84 3.39 -12.31 6.11
C LEU A 84 4.50 -12.42 7.15
N GLU A 85 4.25 -12.05 8.42
CA GLU A 85 5.20 -12.25 9.50
C GLU A 85 5.39 -13.74 9.80
N GLN A 86 4.28 -14.51 9.77
CA GLN A 86 4.30 -15.96 9.94
C GLN A 86 4.80 -16.70 8.69
N SER A 87 4.62 -16.12 7.50
CA SER A 87 5.10 -16.68 6.23
C SER A 87 5.95 -15.69 5.42
N PRO A 88 7.19 -15.37 5.87
CA PRO A 88 8.06 -14.41 5.18
C PRO A 88 8.46 -14.87 3.77
N PHE A 89 8.52 -16.20 3.56
CA PHE A 89 8.80 -16.76 2.24
C PHE A 89 7.79 -16.28 1.20
N LEU A 90 6.50 -16.28 1.55
CA LEU A 90 5.43 -15.87 0.66
C LEU A 90 5.55 -14.39 0.28
N GLY A 91 5.78 -13.53 1.27
CA GLY A 91 5.98 -12.10 1.05
C GLY A 91 7.17 -11.82 0.12
N ASN A 92 8.29 -12.51 0.33
CA ASN A 92 9.47 -12.36 -0.52
C ASN A 92 9.24 -12.84 -1.96
N GLU A 93 8.52 -13.95 -2.17
CA GLU A 93 8.18 -14.42 -3.52
C GLU A 93 7.22 -13.46 -4.23
N LEU A 94 6.20 -12.95 -3.54
CA LEU A 94 5.30 -11.92 -4.10
C LEU A 94 6.08 -10.66 -4.53
N ILE A 95 6.98 -10.16 -3.68
CA ILE A 95 7.84 -9.02 -4.01
C ILE A 95 8.71 -9.35 -5.23
N LYS A 96 9.31 -10.54 -5.29
CA LYS A 96 10.15 -10.97 -6.42
C LYS A 96 9.39 -10.97 -7.75
N TYR A 97 8.17 -11.50 -7.80
CA TYR A 97 7.36 -11.51 -9.02
C TYR A 97 6.86 -10.10 -9.39
N PHE A 98 6.46 -9.30 -8.39
CA PHE A 98 6.09 -7.89 -8.59
C PHE A 98 7.22 -7.07 -9.25
N VAL A 99 8.45 -7.21 -8.78
CA VAL A 99 9.56 -6.34 -9.21
C VAL A 99 10.12 -6.75 -10.57
N LYS A 100 9.87 -8.00 -10.99
CA LYS A 100 10.51 -8.60 -12.16
C LYS A 100 10.34 -7.82 -13.48
N PRO A 101 9.14 -7.34 -13.87
CA PRO A 101 9.00 -6.54 -15.09
C PRO A 101 9.85 -5.28 -15.06
N TYR A 102 9.84 -4.56 -13.93
CA TYR A 102 10.53 -3.28 -13.78
C TYR A 102 12.06 -3.44 -13.79
N GLN A 103 12.57 -4.52 -13.21
CA GLN A 103 13.99 -4.91 -13.35
C GLN A 103 14.38 -5.17 -14.80
N LEU A 104 13.59 -5.94 -15.55
CA LEU A 104 13.88 -6.21 -16.96
C LEU A 104 13.88 -4.93 -17.81
N ILE A 105 12.98 -4.00 -17.50
CA ILE A 105 12.91 -2.68 -18.14
C ILE A 105 14.16 -1.85 -17.82
N GLN A 106 14.58 -1.80 -16.55
CA GLN A 106 15.78 -1.07 -16.12
C GLN A 106 17.05 -1.65 -16.75
N GLU A 107 17.14 -2.98 -16.86
CA GLU A 107 18.24 -3.69 -17.51
C GLU A 107 18.20 -3.63 -19.04
N LYS A 108 17.18 -2.98 -19.64
CA LYS A 108 16.95 -2.88 -21.09
C LYS A 108 16.80 -4.25 -21.78
N LYS A 109 16.35 -5.27 -21.05
CA LYS A 109 16.07 -6.63 -21.57
C LYS A 109 14.62 -6.77 -22.00
N PHE A 110 14.19 -5.92 -22.93
CA PHE A 110 12.79 -5.79 -23.32
C PHE A 110 12.22 -7.07 -23.97
N ASP A 111 13.07 -7.84 -24.65
CA ASP A 111 12.67 -9.08 -25.33
C ASP A 111 12.24 -10.19 -24.36
N LEU A 112 12.69 -10.11 -23.10
CA LEU A 112 12.31 -11.06 -22.05
C LEU A 112 11.00 -10.69 -21.38
N LEU A 113 10.45 -9.50 -21.63
CA LEU A 113 9.18 -9.08 -21.04
C LEU A 113 8.02 -9.74 -21.80
N THR A 114 7.46 -10.79 -21.20
CA THR A 114 6.28 -11.50 -21.72
C THR A 114 5.01 -11.03 -21.02
N GLN A 115 3.85 -11.37 -21.62
CA GLN A 115 2.55 -11.11 -20.98
C GLN A 115 2.45 -11.83 -19.63
N ASP A 116 2.95 -13.06 -19.52
CA ASP A 116 2.85 -13.85 -18.28
C ASP A 116 3.62 -13.20 -17.13
N ILE A 117 4.81 -12.65 -17.40
CA ILE A 117 5.60 -11.92 -16.38
C ILE A 117 4.85 -10.69 -15.86
N LEU A 118 4.15 -9.97 -16.74
CA LEU A 118 3.32 -8.83 -16.34
C LEU A 118 2.09 -9.28 -15.55
N THR A 119 1.41 -10.36 -15.97
CA THR A 119 0.28 -10.93 -15.24
C THR A 119 0.70 -11.37 -13.83
N PHE A 120 1.82 -12.08 -13.69
CA PHE A 120 2.36 -12.50 -12.39
C PHE A 120 2.71 -11.31 -11.50
N SER A 121 3.25 -10.25 -12.08
CA SER A 121 3.52 -9.01 -11.36
C SER A 121 2.23 -8.33 -10.90
N LEU A 122 1.19 -8.29 -11.74
CA LEU A 122 -0.11 -7.71 -11.40
C LEU A 122 -0.81 -8.48 -10.28
N ASP A 123 -0.85 -9.81 -10.38
CA ASP A 123 -1.39 -10.68 -9.32
C ASP A 123 -0.63 -10.47 -8.01
N SER A 124 0.70 -10.36 -8.09
CA SER A 124 1.54 -10.16 -6.91
C SER A 124 1.31 -8.80 -6.25
N VAL A 125 1.27 -7.71 -7.02
CA VAL A 125 1.05 -6.37 -6.45
C VAL A 125 -0.38 -6.21 -5.93
N LEU A 126 -1.38 -6.80 -6.59
CA LEU A 126 -2.76 -6.80 -6.12
C LEU A 126 -2.90 -7.60 -4.81
N THR A 127 -2.24 -8.76 -4.74
CA THR A 127 -2.17 -9.54 -3.50
C THR A 127 -1.52 -8.72 -2.38
N LEU A 128 -0.35 -8.13 -2.61
CA LEU A 128 0.34 -7.29 -1.63
C LEU A 128 -0.51 -6.10 -1.19
N ARG A 129 -1.19 -5.44 -2.13
CA ARG A 129 -2.11 -4.32 -1.88
C ARG A 129 -3.25 -4.74 -0.95
N ASN A 130 -3.85 -5.89 -1.18
CA ASN A 130 -4.92 -6.41 -0.34
C ASN A 130 -4.41 -6.82 1.06
N LEU A 131 -3.28 -7.50 1.13
CA LEU A 131 -2.67 -7.88 2.42
C LEU A 131 -2.26 -6.67 3.25
N SER A 132 -1.78 -5.59 2.61
CA SER A 132 -1.36 -4.35 3.29
C SER A 132 -2.50 -3.58 3.98
N GLN A 133 -3.76 -3.98 3.77
CA GLN A 133 -4.89 -3.40 4.49
C GLN A 133 -4.93 -3.88 5.96
N ASP A 134 -4.25 -4.98 6.28
CA ASP A 134 -4.08 -5.44 7.65
C ASP A 134 -2.80 -4.89 8.27
N LEU A 135 -2.93 -4.46 9.53
CA LEU A 135 -1.85 -3.83 10.28
C LEU A 135 -0.56 -4.68 10.37
N PRO A 136 -0.59 -6.00 10.67
CA PRO A 136 0.63 -6.80 10.76
C PRO A 136 1.39 -6.86 9.42
N ASN A 137 0.67 -7.08 8.32
CA ASN A 137 1.23 -7.14 6.98
C ASN A 137 1.78 -5.79 6.53
N GLN A 138 1.07 -4.70 6.83
CA GLN A 138 1.51 -3.34 6.57
C GLN A 138 2.84 -3.03 7.27
N GLN A 139 2.95 -3.37 8.56
CA GLN A 139 4.17 -3.19 9.34
C GLN A 139 5.32 -4.01 8.76
N TRP A 140 5.10 -5.29 8.50
CA TRP A 140 6.10 -6.18 7.92
C TRP A 140 6.63 -5.66 6.57
N LEU A 141 5.74 -5.27 5.65
CA LEU A 141 6.12 -4.73 4.35
C LEU A 141 6.91 -3.42 4.45
N SER A 142 6.52 -2.53 5.37
CA SER A 142 7.18 -1.24 5.55
C SER A 142 8.63 -1.34 6.02
N GLN A 143 8.97 -2.43 6.72
CA GLN A 143 10.30 -2.66 7.28
C GLN A 143 11.32 -3.16 6.25
N ILE A 144 10.90 -3.55 5.04
CA ILE A 144 11.77 -4.11 4.00
C ILE A 144 12.35 -2.99 3.13
N PRO A 145 13.64 -2.58 3.28
CA PRO A 145 14.14 -1.39 2.60
C PRO A 145 14.27 -1.57 1.10
N SER A 146 14.61 -2.79 0.65
CA SER A 146 14.66 -3.15 -0.76
C SER A 146 13.29 -3.01 -1.42
N PHE A 147 12.21 -3.29 -0.70
CA PHE A 147 10.86 -3.16 -1.22
C PHE A 147 10.48 -1.69 -1.46
N LYS A 148 10.75 -0.80 -0.49
CA LYS A 148 10.57 0.66 -0.69
C LYS A 148 11.33 1.15 -1.92
N LYS A 149 12.59 0.74 -2.08
CA LYS A 149 13.40 1.09 -3.26
C LYS A 149 12.75 0.62 -4.56
N ASN A 150 12.30 -0.63 -4.60
CA ASN A 150 11.67 -1.19 -5.79
C ASN A 150 10.34 -0.49 -6.11
N LEU A 151 9.52 -0.16 -5.10
CA LEU A 151 8.28 0.62 -5.29
C LEU A 151 8.58 1.99 -5.91
N ILE A 152 9.63 2.67 -5.44
CA ILE A 152 10.08 3.96 -6.01
C ILE A 152 10.51 3.81 -7.47
N GLU A 153 11.25 2.76 -7.80
CA GLU A 153 11.68 2.52 -9.19
C GLU A 153 10.49 2.21 -10.11
N SER A 154 9.55 1.37 -9.66
CA SER A 154 8.34 1.02 -10.40
C SER A 154 7.43 2.22 -10.61
N ILE A 155 7.12 2.99 -9.56
CA ILE A 155 6.26 4.19 -9.69
C ILE A 155 6.93 5.23 -10.58
N LYS A 156 8.25 5.45 -10.45
CA LYS A 156 9.00 6.37 -11.33
C LYS A 156 8.87 6.00 -12.79
N PHE A 157 9.01 4.71 -13.12
CA PHE A 157 8.83 4.24 -14.48
C PHE A 157 7.40 4.52 -14.98
N LEU A 158 6.38 4.12 -14.21
CA LEU A 158 4.97 4.26 -14.61
C LEU A 158 4.53 5.71 -14.75
N THR A 159 4.94 6.58 -13.81
CA THR A 159 4.62 8.02 -13.90
C THR A 159 5.31 8.66 -15.09
N ASN A 160 6.55 8.26 -15.39
CA ASN A 160 7.24 8.74 -16.58
C ASN A 160 6.57 8.25 -17.87
N TRP A 161 6.13 6.98 -17.90
CA TRP A 161 5.41 6.39 -19.02
C TRP A 161 4.16 7.22 -19.36
N PHE A 162 3.30 7.49 -18.38
CA PHE A 162 2.01 8.17 -18.63
C PHE A 162 2.09 9.70 -18.72
N TYR A 163 2.98 10.35 -17.96
CA TYR A 163 2.91 11.80 -17.75
C TYR A 163 4.11 12.59 -18.27
N GLN A 164 5.24 11.96 -18.58
CA GLN A 164 6.38 12.69 -19.16
C GLN A 164 6.29 12.79 -20.69
N PRO A 165 6.67 13.95 -21.27
CA PRO A 165 6.77 14.09 -22.72
C PRO A 165 7.79 13.09 -23.27
N GLY A 166 7.31 12.07 -24.00
CA GLY A 166 8.16 10.99 -24.50
C GLY A 166 8.29 9.77 -23.58
N GLY A 167 7.43 9.62 -22.55
CA GLY A 167 7.36 8.40 -21.74
C GLY A 167 7.09 7.14 -22.55
N ASN A 168 6.18 7.22 -23.51
CA ASN A 168 5.78 6.13 -24.41
C ASN A 168 6.77 5.89 -25.57
N GLN A 169 8.05 6.18 -25.39
CA GLN A 169 9.06 6.08 -26.44
C GLN A 169 9.46 4.64 -26.81
N ILE A 170 8.98 3.64 -26.08
CA ILE A 170 9.27 2.22 -26.33
C ILE A 170 8.03 1.58 -26.96
N PRO A 171 7.91 1.53 -28.30
CA PRO A 171 6.68 1.08 -28.96
C PRO A 171 6.29 -0.36 -28.60
N GLN A 172 7.28 -1.19 -28.22
CA GLN A 172 7.06 -2.57 -27.79
C GLN A 172 6.16 -2.66 -26.55
N PHE A 173 6.07 -1.61 -25.75
CA PHE A 173 5.31 -1.59 -24.50
C PHE A 173 3.92 -0.97 -24.63
N GLU A 174 3.56 -0.39 -25.78
CA GLU A 174 2.21 0.17 -25.98
C GLU A 174 1.11 -0.89 -25.78
N LYS A 175 1.39 -2.15 -26.14
CA LYS A 175 0.47 -3.29 -25.91
C LYS A 175 0.20 -3.58 -24.42
N TYR A 176 1.03 -3.06 -23.52
CA TYR A 176 0.93 -3.24 -22.08
C TYR A 176 0.39 -2.00 -21.35
N ASN A 177 -0.08 -0.99 -22.08
CA ASN A 177 -0.58 0.26 -21.50
C ASN A 177 -1.65 0.05 -20.41
N ASN A 178 -2.60 -0.86 -20.63
CA ASN A 178 -3.65 -1.13 -19.66
C ASN A 178 -3.09 -1.76 -18.38
N GLN A 179 -2.17 -2.72 -18.52
CA GLN A 179 -1.48 -3.38 -17.43
C GLN A 179 -0.64 -2.39 -16.61
N PHE A 180 0.02 -1.43 -17.28
CA PHE A 180 0.75 -0.36 -16.60
C PHE A 180 -0.18 0.60 -15.86
N ALA A 181 -1.32 0.96 -16.44
CA ALA A 181 -2.30 1.83 -15.78
C ALA A 181 -2.89 1.14 -14.54
N GLU A 182 -3.22 -0.13 -14.65
CA GLU A 182 -3.68 -0.97 -13.53
C GLU A 182 -2.59 -1.08 -12.45
N SER A 183 -1.35 -1.39 -12.83
CA SER A 183 -0.24 -1.47 -11.87
C SER A 183 0.03 -0.15 -11.17
N LEU A 184 -0.12 1.00 -11.85
CA LEU A 184 0.06 2.31 -11.22
C LEU A 184 -0.97 2.52 -10.10
N ASN A 185 -2.23 2.20 -10.36
CA ASN A 185 -3.29 2.27 -9.35
C ASN A 185 -3.00 1.34 -8.17
N TYR A 186 -2.63 0.07 -8.43
CA TYR A 186 -2.33 -0.89 -7.37
C TYR A 186 -1.12 -0.50 -6.52
N ILE A 187 -0.07 0.07 -7.13
CA ILE A 187 1.10 0.56 -6.39
C ILE A 187 0.73 1.75 -5.51
N VAL A 188 -0.06 2.70 -6.01
CA VAL A 188 -0.48 3.87 -5.21
C VAL A 188 -1.38 3.44 -4.05
N ASP A 189 -2.33 2.53 -4.28
CA ASP A 189 -3.17 1.95 -3.24
C ASP A 189 -2.36 1.17 -2.19
N LEU A 190 -1.30 0.49 -2.61
CA LEU A 190 -0.37 -0.19 -1.71
C LEU A 190 0.48 0.82 -0.91
N LEU A 191 0.86 1.95 -1.53
CA LEU A 191 1.62 3.00 -0.86
C LEU A 191 0.78 3.77 0.17
N GLU A 192 -0.53 3.90 -0.01
CA GLU A 192 -1.41 4.60 0.95
C GLU A 192 -1.19 4.13 2.40
N PRO A 193 -1.31 2.84 2.74
CA PRO A 193 -1.02 2.37 4.10
C PRO A 193 0.49 2.41 4.41
N LEU A 194 1.38 2.06 3.47
CA LEU A 194 2.82 1.98 3.77
C LEU A 194 3.45 3.34 4.10
N THR A 195 2.96 4.42 3.50
CA THR A 195 3.47 5.78 3.73
C THR A 195 3.27 6.27 5.16
N CYS A 196 2.33 5.71 5.94
CA CYS A 196 2.19 5.98 7.38
C CYS A 196 3.42 5.57 8.20
N TYR A 197 4.20 4.60 7.70
CA TYR A 197 5.42 4.09 8.34
C TYR A 197 6.70 4.69 7.74
N TYR A 198 6.60 5.38 6.61
CA TYR A 198 7.71 6.11 6.02
C TYR A 198 7.75 7.51 6.60
N ILE A 199 8.30 7.63 7.81
CA ILE A 199 8.42 8.88 8.57
C ILE A 199 9.76 9.57 8.33
N ASP A 200 9.88 10.80 8.83
CA ASP A 200 11.11 11.61 8.84
C ASP A 200 11.70 11.82 7.42
N ASN A 201 10.81 12.10 6.46
CA ASN A 201 11.20 12.25 5.06
C ASN A 201 11.94 13.57 4.81
N SER A 202 13.09 13.46 4.15
CA SER A 202 13.90 14.62 3.79
C SER A 202 13.25 15.48 2.70
N LYS A 203 13.68 16.74 2.56
CA LYS A 203 13.30 17.64 1.44
C LYS A 203 13.50 17.02 0.05
N ASN A 204 14.52 16.17 -0.08
CA ASN A 204 14.89 15.51 -1.34
C ASN A 204 14.38 14.07 -1.42
N ASP A 205 13.39 13.69 -0.62
CA ASP A 205 12.81 12.34 -0.68
C ASP A 205 12.26 12.06 -2.09
N THR A 206 12.71 10.94 -2.67
CA THR A 206 12.40 10.63 -4.07
C THR A 206 10.95 10.22 -4.24
N LEU A 207 10.38 9.49 -3.27
CA LEU A 207 8.98 9.06 -3.31
C LEU A 207 8.05 10.27 -3.25
N PHE A 208 8.29 11.16 -2.30
CA PHE A 208 7.53 12.41 -2.12
C PHE A 208 7.52 13.25 -3.39
N ASN A 209 8.70 13.47 -3.99
CA ASN A 209 8.82 14.28 -5.20
C ASN A 209 8.15 13.64 -6.43
N ILE A 210 8.21 12.32 -6.60
CA ILE A 210 7.49 11.63 -7.68
C ILE A 210 5.98 11.76 -7.51
N LEU A 211 5.47 11.50 -6.30
CA LEU A 211 4.05 11.61 -5.98
C LEU A 211 3.55 13.04 -6.18
N LEU A 212 4.27 14.04 -5.68
CA LEU A 212 3.90 15.45 -5.81
C LEU A 212 3.85 15.90 -7.27
N ASN A 213 4.86 15.52 -8.09
CA ASN A 213 4.85 15.85 -9.52
C ASN A 213 3.71 15.16 -10.27
N THR A 214 3.41 13.91 -9.91
CA THR A 214 2.32 13.15 -10.51
C THR A 214 0.96 13.75 -10.14
N LEU A 215 0.78 14.19 -8.89
CA LEU A 215 -0.43 14.86 -8.42
C LEU A 215 -0.78 16.10 -9.25
N MET A 216 0.23 16.86 -9.70
CA MET A 216 0.01 18.09 -10.47
C MET A 216 -0.44 17.86 -11.90
N ILE A 217 -0.22 16.66 -12.45
CA ILE A 217 -0.47 16.36 -13.87
C ILE A 217 -1.62 15.37 -14.03
N THR A 218 -1.90 14.54 -13.02
CA THR A 218 -2.96 13.54 -13.09
C THR A 218 -4.33 14.17 -13.31
N THR A 219 -5.10 13.55 -14.20
CA THR A 219 -6.51 13.86 -14.46
C THR A 219 -7.45 12.84 -13.85
N ASP A 220 -6.92 11.71 -13.34
CA ASP A 220 -7.72 10.68 -12.69
C ASP A 220 -8.00 11.09 -11.25
N ARG A 221 -9.30 11.16 -10.92
CA ARG A 221 -9.81 11.56 -9.61
C ARG A 221 -9.37 10.63 -8.49
N ASN A 222 -9.43 9.31 -8.70
CA ASN A 222 -9.11 8.34 -7.66
C ASN A 222 -7.60 8.33 -7.40
N LEU A 223 -6.82 8.37 -8.49
CA LEU A 223 -5.37 8.49 -8.38
C LEU A 223 -4.96 9.80 -7.68
N PHE A 224 -5.61 10.91 -7.99
CA PHE A 224 -5.39 12.19 -7.31
C PHE A 224 -5.62 12.07 -5.80
N ILE A 225 -6.77 11.52 -5.39
CA ILE A 225 -7.13 11.35 -3.98
C ILE A 225 -6.10 10.47 -3.26
N ASN A 226 -5.76 9.31 -3.82
CA ASN A 226 -4.86 8.36 -3.16
C ASN A 226 -3.42 8.89 -3.09
N ILE A 227 -2.93 9.58 -4.13
CA ILE A 227 -1.64 10.28 -4.08
C ILE A 227 -1.64 11.37 -3.00
N LEU A 228 -2.72 12.15 -2.89
CA LEU A 228 -2.81 13.22 -1.89
C LEU A 228 -2.81 12.67 -0.45
N LYS A 229 -3.46 11.52 -0.21
CA LYS A 229 -3.36 10.81 1.07
C LYS A 229 -1.93 10.33 1.34
N CYS A 230 -1.27 9.71 0.37
CA CYS A 230 0.13 9.28 0.50
C CYS A 230 1.04 10.46 0.87
N ILE A 231 0.89 11.60 0.17
CA ILE A 231 1.66 12.83 0.47
C ILE A 231 1.34 13.31 1.89
N SER A 232 0.08 13.30 2.32
CA SER A 232 -0.33 13.69 3.66
C SER A 232 0.33 12.84 4.75
N HIS A 233 0.41 11.52 4.54
CA HIS A 233 1.09 10.61 5.47
C HIS A 233 2.60 10.86 5.54
N LEU A 234 3.24 11.17 4.40
CA LEU A 234 4.68 11.47 4.36
C LEU A 234 5.06 12.77 5.08
N LEU A 235 4.10 13.66 5.40
CA LEU A 235 4.30 14.87 6.20
C LEU A 235 4.36 14.59 7.72
N ILE A 236 4.07 13.36 8.15
CA ILE A 236 4.14 12.93 9.54
C ILE A 236 5.61 12.81 9.96
N ILE A 237 5.93 13.36 11.12
CA ILE A 237 7.26 13.32 11.75
C ILE A 237 7.11 12.65 13.10
N TRP A 238 8.09 11.85 13.50
CA TRP A 238 8.14 11.33 14.87
C TRP A 238 8.95 12.26 15.76
N ASP A 239 8.33 12.77 16.81
CA ASP A 239 9.06 13.44 17.88
C ASP A 239 9.72 12.37 18.77
N LYS A 240 11.03 12.15 18.61
CA LYS A 240 11.82 11.36 19.57
C LYS A 240 11.80 11.99 20.97
N GLY A 241 11.60 13.30 21.09
CA GLY A 241 11.51 14.04 22.35
C GLY A 241 10.18 13.86 23.10
N ALA A 242 9.11 13.43 22.42
CA ALA A 242 7.82 13.17 23.07
C ALA A 242 7.84 11.91 23.94
N LYS A 243 8.65 10.90 23.59
CA LYS A 243 8.89 9.72 24.46
C LYS A 243 9.72 10.07 25.68
N ALA A 244 10.79 10.86 25.51
CA ALA A 244 11.63 11.28 26.64
C ALA A 244 10.82 12.05 27.70
N LYS A 245 9.91 12.94 27.28
CA LYS A 245 9.01 13.65 28.21
C LYS A 245 7.93 12.78 28.83
N ALA A 246 7.48 11.73 28.14
CA ALA A 246 6.48 10.80 28.67
C ALA A 246 7.08 9.80 29.68
N GLU A 247 8.38 9.51 29.57
CA GLU A 247 9.13 8.67 30.51
C GLU A 247 9.64 9.47 31.72
N GLU A 248 9.91 10.78 31.59
CA GLU A 248 10.27 11.66 32.71
C GLU A 248 9.10 11.98 33.66
N ASP A 249 7.85 11.95 33.19
CA ASP A 249 6.65 12.24 34.01
C ASP A 249 6.08 10.99 34.73
N GLY A 250 6.72 9.81 34.58
CA GLY A 250 6.34 8.54 35.18
C GLY A 250 7.22 8.13 36.36
N ASN A 251 6.94 8.70 37.54
CA ASN A 251 7.65 8.50 38.82
C ASN A 251 8.16 7.06 39.10
N GLY A 252 9.45 6.93 39.40
CA GLY A 252 10.06 5.72 39.95
C GLY A 252 11.54 5.94 40.27
N ASP A 253 11.81 6.34 41.52
CA ASP A 253 13.12 6.15 42.17
C ASP A 253 13.56 4.69 42.00
N ASP A 254 14.78 4.45 41.52
CA ASP A 254 15.76 3.52 42.09
C ASP A 254 16.99 3.39 41.16
N GLU A 255 18.13 3.82 41.71
CA GLU A 255 19.52 3.41 41.49
C GLU A 255 19.85 2.55 40.24
N ASP A 256 20.39 3.19 39.20
CA ASP A 256 21.43 2.64 38.31
C ASP A 256 22.19 3.83 37.65
N GLU A 257 22.84 4.64 38.50
CA GLU A 257 23.91 5.55 38.09
C GLU A 257 25.17 4.72 37.78
N ASP A 258 25.28 4.14 36.58
CA ASP A 258 26.56 3.72 36.00
C ASP A 258 26.33 3.16 34.59
N LEU A 259 26.12 4.05 33.59
CA LEU A 259 26.42 3.85 32.16
C LEU A 259 26.01 5.04 31.24
N ALA A 260 25.56 6.17 31.80
CA ALA A 260 25.13 7.34 31.02
C ALA A 260 26.17 8.49 30.97
N GLN A 261 27.45 8.18 30.89
CA GLN A 261 28.50 9.18 30.67
C GLN A 261 29.39 8.75 29.51
N GLU A 262 28.88 8.81 28.28
CA GLU A 262 29.72 8.89 27.06
C GLU A 262 28.94 9.20 25.75
N GLU A 263 27.88 10.03 25.78
CA GLU A 263 27.34 10.63 24.52
C GLU A 263 26.95 12.12 24.69
N GLU A 264 27.64 12.86 25.56
CA GLU A 264 27.65 14.34 25.46
C GLU A 264 28.54 14.75 24.27
N GLY A 265 27.98 14.79 23.07
CA GLY A 265 28.75 15.17 21.89
C GLY A 265 28.05 15.25 20.54
N GLU A 266 26.79 14.83 20.40
CA GLU A 266 25.99 15.14 19.21
C GLU A 266 24.99 16.23 19.59
N GLU A 267 25.31 17.48 19.23
CA GLU A 267 24.31 18.55 19.15
C GLU A 267 23.04 17.96 18.52
N GLU A 268 21.88 18.13 19.16
CA GLU A 268 20.57 17.89 18.54
C GLU A 268 20.54 18.67 17.22
N VAL A 269 20.95 18.05 16.12
CA VAL A 269 20.82 18.62 14.78
C VAL A 269 19.33 18.60 14.52
N LYS A 270 18.64 19.67 14.92
CA LYS A 270 17.23 19.90 14.63
C LYS A 270 17.08 19.76 13.12
N LEU A 271 16.50 18.64 12.68
CA LEU A 271 16.35 18.30 11.29
C LEU A 271 15.39 19.32 10.65
N THR A 272 15.94 20.38 10.05
CA THR A 272 15.19 21.38 9.29
C THR A 272 15.05 20.99 7.81
N ASN A 273 15.52 19.81 7.42
CA ASN A 273 15.51 19.33 6.05
C ASN A 273 14.27 18.47 5.76
N ASN A 274 13.08 19.04 5.90
CA ASN A 274 11.82 18.28 5.84
C ASN A 274 11.19 18.32 4.43
N CYS A 275 10.50 17.23 4.04
CA CYS A 275 9.77 17.14 2.77
C CYS A 275 8.71 18.24 2.59
N ILE A 276 8.13 18.75 3.67
CA ILE A 276 7.15 19.84 3.64
C ILE A 276 7.66 21.12 2.95
N ASP A 277 8.98 21.34 3.00
CA ASP A 277 9.62 22.53 2.44
C ASP A 277 9.90 22.40 0.93
N SER A 278 9.71 21.22 0.33
CA SER A 278 9.79 21.04 -1.12
C SER A 278 8.51 21.46 -1.85
N ILE A 279 7.40 21.65 -1.13
CA ILE A 279 6.12 22.09 -1.70
C ILE A 279 6.21 23.58 -2.11
N SER A 280 6.15 23.82 -3.42
CA SER A 280 6.14 25.17 -4.00
C SER A 280 4.80 25.87 -3.87
N ASP A 281 4.80 27.20 -3.92
CA ASP A 281 3.59 28.03 -3.86
C ASP A 281 2.58 27.67 -4.96
N SER A 282 3.06 27.43 -6.19
CA SER A 282 2.22 27.03 -7.32
C SER A 282 1.55 25.66 -7.12
N GLN A 283 2.24 24.71 -6.47
CA GLN A 283 1.67 23.40 -6.16
C GLN A 283 0.61 23.52 -5.08
N SER A 284 0.88 24.28 -4.01
CA SER A 284 -0.11 24.56 -2.98
C SER A 284 -1.35 25.27 -3.54
N GLU A 285 -1.16 26.26 -4.41
CA GLU A 285 -2.26 26.96 -5.08
C GLU A 285 -3.11 26.00 -5.93
N THR A 286 -2.47 25.10 -6.69
CA THR A 286 -3.17 24.09 -7.49
C THR A 286 -4.02 23.17 -6.63
N ILE A 287 -3.46 22.63 -5.53
CA ILE A 287 -4.17 21.76 -4.57
C ILE A 287 -5.35 22.50 -3.94
N ILE A 288 -5.16 23.77 -3.57
CA ILE A 288 -6.20 24.58 -2.94
C ILE A 288 -7.31 24.94 -3.92
N ASN A 289 -6.97 25.23 -5.18
CA ASN A 289 -7.96 25.52 -6.22
C ASN A 289 -8.88 24.33 -6.53
N THR A 290 -8.42 23.11 -6.25
CA THR A 290 -9.24 21.90 -6.31
C THR A 290 -10.46 21.96 -5.37
N LEU A 291 -10.42 22.73 -4.27
CA LEU A 291 -11.57 22.95 -3.38
C LEU A 291 -12.76 23.65 -4.04
N LEU A 292 -12.55 24.31 -5.19
CA LEU A 292 -13.63 24.94 -5.95
C LEU A 292 -14.46 23.92 -6.73
N ILE A 293 -13.96 22.69 -6.88
CA ILE A 293 -14.67 21.62 -7.55
C ILE A 293 -15.73 21.08 -6.57
N ALA A 294 -16.95 20.90 -7.06
CA ALA A 294 -18.09 20.44 -6.26
C ALA A 294 -18.05 18.92 -6.01
N ASP A 295 -16.95 18.43 -5.43
CA ASP A 295 -16.71 17.03 -5.13
C ASP A 295 -16.39 16.84 -3.65
N SER A 296 -17.25 16.16 -2.90
CA SER A 296 -17.12 16.03 -1.46
C SER A 296 -15.89 15.22 -1.04
N GLU A 297 -15.55 14.17 -1.76
CA GLU A 297 -14.45 13.27 -1.36
C GLU A 297 -13.10 13.90 -1.66
N MET A 298 -12.97 14.54 -2.82
CA MET A 298 -11.76 15.27 -3.17
C MET A 298 -11.56 16.47 -2.24
N ASN A 299 -12.63 17.18 -1.89
CA ASN A 299 -12.56 18.29 -0.93
C ASN A 299 -12.14 17.80 0.47
N ASN A 300 -12.65 16.66 0.93
CA ASN A 300 -12.23 16.07 2.19
C ASN A 300 -10.73 15.72 2.18
N ALA A 301 -10.25 15.06 1.11
CA ALA A 301 -8.83 14.72 0.97
C ALA A 301 -7.93 15.96 0.98
N VAL A 302 -8.34 17.04 0.30
CA VAL A 302 -7.62 18.32 0.32
C VAL A 302 -7.63 18.97 1.70
N LEU A 303 -8.77 18.97 2.39
CA LEU A 303 -8.85 19.52 3.75
C LEU A 303 -7.99 18.73 4.73
N ASP A 304 -7.95 17.40 4.63
CA ASP A 304 -7.12 16.57 5.49
C ASP A 304 -5.63 16.76 5.20
N PHE A 305 -5.24 16.90 3.93
CA PHE A 305 -3.89 17.34 3.55
C PHE A 305 -3.54 18.70 4.16
N LEU A 306 -4.44 19.69 4.05
CA LEU A 306 -4.20 21.04 4.59
C LEU A 306 -4.06 21.03 6.12
N LYS A 307 -4.84 20.20 6.82
CA LYS A 307 -4.66 19.97 8.26
C LYS A 307 -3.28 19.40 8.55
N MET A 308 -2.87 18.33 7.87
CA MET A 308 -1.54 17.74 8.05
C MET A 308 -0.42 18.73 7.73
N TYR A 309 -0.55 19.51 6.65
CA TYR A 309 0.41 20.54 6.26
C TYR A 309 0.54 21.65 7.32
N LEU A 310 -0.58 22.13 7.88
CA LEU A 310 -0.57 23.22 8.86
C LEU A 310 -0.15 22.75 10.25
N PHE A 311 -0.55 21.55 10.66
CA PHE A 311 -0.28 21.01 11.98
C PHE A 311 1.01 20.19 12.07
N SER A 312 1.67 19.88 10.95
CA SER A 312 2.94 19.16 10.97
C SER A 312 3.95 19.84 11.89
N GLU A 313 4.68 19.04 12.67
CA GLU A 313 5.65 19.50 13.66
C GLU A 313 7.02 19.84 13.03
N ALA A 314 7.13 19.71 11.71
CA ALA A 314 8.34 19.98 10.93
C ALA A 314 8.92 21.37 11.20
N LEU A 315 10.18 21.43 11.63
CA LEU A 315 10.88 22.69 11.79
C LEU A 315 11.29 23.24 10.41
N HIS A 316 10.97 24.50 10.18
CA HIS A 316 11.37 25.22 8.98
C HIS A 316 12.77 25.84 9.17
N GLU A 317 13.59 25.90 8.12
CA GLU A 317 14.97 26.44 8.17
C GLU A 317 15.07 27.82 8.86
N LYS A 318 14.11 28.72 8.58
CA LYS A 318 14.03 30.08 9.19
C LYS A 318 13.54 30.11 10.65
N TYR A 319 12.89 29.06 11.13
CA TYR A 319 12.26 28.99 12.45
C TYR A 319 12.65 27.66 13.14
N SER A 320 13.94 27.37 13.14
CA SER A 320 14.53 26.10 13.64
C SER A 320 14.33 25.87 15.13
N SER A 321 13.92 26.87 15.90
CA SER A 321 13.73 26.78 17.35
C SER A 321 12.27 26.69 17.81
N SER A 322 11.29 26.86 16.91
CA SER A 322 9.88 27.01 17.29
C SER A 322 8.95 26.36 16.26
N ILE A 323 8.26 25.31 16.71
CA ILE A 323 7.21 24.63 15.94
C ILE A 323 6.07 25.61 15.64
N LYS A 324 5.64 26.40 16.64
CA LYS A 324 4.55 27.37 16.49
C LYS A 324 4.86 28.42 15.42
N ASP A 325 6.11 28.90 15.36
CA ASP A 325 6.50 29.88 14.33
C ASP A 325 6.61 29.25 12.95
N SER A 326 7.05 27.99 12.87
CA SER A 326 7.04 27.20 11.63
C SER A 326 5.61 26.98 11.10
N GLN A 327 4.67 26.60 11.97
CA GLN A 327 3.24 26.45 11.63
C GLN A 327 2.62 27.79 11.22
N ARG A 328 2.92 28.88 11.94
CA ARG A 328 2.46 30.23 11.58
C ARG A 328 3.04 30.70 10.25
N HIS A 329 4.28 30.34 9.95
CA HIS A 329 4.89 30.62 8.65
C HIS A 329 4.13 29.91 7.52
N ARG A 330 3.82 28.63 7.68
CA ARG A 330 3.02 27.85 6.73
C ARG A 330 1.62 28.41 6.55
N LEU A 331 0.96 28.82 7.64
CA LEU A 331 -0.34 29.50 7.57
C LEU A 331 -0.26 30.81 6.78
N ARG A 332 0.74 31.65 7.07
CA ARG A 332 0.96 32.90 6.32
C ARG A 332 1.22 32.63 4.84
N LYS A 333 2.04 31.62 4.53
CA LYS A 333 2.32 31.19 3.15
C LYS A 333 1.02 30.83 2.43
N LEU A 334 0.16 30.00 3.04
CA LEU A 334 -1.15 29.65 2.46
C LEU A 334 -2.08 30.85 2.26
N LEU A 335 -2.14 31.77 3.24
CA LEU A 335 -3.00 32.97 3.16
C LEU A 335 -2.50 34.00 2.13
N GLN A 336 -1.20 33.98 1.81
CA GLN A 336 -0.58 34.86 0.81
C GLN A 336 -0.68 34.32 -0.62
N LEU A 337 -1.11 33.07 -0.81
CA LEU A 337 -1.37 32.53 -2.14
C LEU A 337 -2.51 33.31 -2.81
N ASN A 338 -2.40 33.53 -4.11
CA ASN A 338 -3.41 34.19 -4.95
C ASN A 338 -4.62 33.27 -5.14
N THR A 339 -5.34 32.98 -4.06
CA THR A 339 -6.51 32.13 -4.08
C THR A 339 -7.77 32.95 -4.39
N SER A 340 -8.76 32.33 -5.02
CA SER A 340 -10.05 32.98 -5.25
C SER A 340 -10.67 33.39 -3.91
N LYS A 341 -11.45 34.48 -3.89
CA LYS A 341 -12.17 34.95 -2.68
C LYS A 341 -13.05 33.85 -2.05
N ALA A 342 -13.57 32.92 -2.86
CA ALA A 342 -14.34 31.78 -2.40
C ALA A 342 -13.46 30.77 -1.66
N THR A 343 -12.29 30.45 -2.20
CA THR A 343 -11.33 29.54 -1.58
C THR A 343 -10.78 30.11 -0.27
N PHE A 344 -10.45 31.41 -0.26
CA PHE A 344 -10.06 32.12 0.97
C PHE A 344 -11.13 32.00 2.06
N ASN A 345 -12.41 32.21 1.71
CA ASN A 345 -13.52 32.06 2.66
C ASN A 345 -13.70 30.61 3.14
N THR A 346 -13.47 29.61 2.29
CA THR A 346 -13.50 28.20 2.68
C THR A 346 -12.36 27.88 3.65
N LEU A 347 -11.14 28.33 3.36
CA LEU A 347 -9.99 28.19 4.25
C LEU A 347 -10.25 28.86 5.61
N MET A 348 -10.75 30.09 5.62
CA MET A 348 -11.06 30.82 6.87
C MET A 348 -12.19 30.18 7.70
N LYS A 349 -13.08 29.37 7.10
CA LYS A 349 -14.16 28.67 7.80
C LYS A 349 -13.76 27.29 8.31
N GLN A 350 -12.88 26.60 7.58
CA GLN A 350 -12.53 25.19 7.83
C GLN A 350 -11.20 25.03 8.57
N LEU A 351 -10.32 26.03 8.51
CA LEU A 351 -9.10 26.04 9.31
C LEU A 351 -9.45 26.51 10.73
N PRO A 352 -8.98 25.81 11.78
CA PRO A 352 -9.11 26.32 13.13
C PRO A 352 -8.39 27.66 13.22
N CYS A 353 -9.13 28.70 13.56
CA CYS A 353 -8.55 29.98 13.96
C CYS A 353 -7.63 29.68 15.14
N CYS A 354 -6.33 29.95 14.97
CA CYS A 354 -5.36 29.90 16.06
C CYS A 354 -5.80 30.77 17.24
#